data_AF-A0A399Z1F9-F1
#
_entry.id   AF-A0A399Z1F9-F1
#
_cell.length_a   1.000
_cell.length_b   1.000
_cell.length_c   1.000
_cell.angle_alpha   90.00
_cell.angle_beta   90.00
_cell.angle_gamma   90.00
#
_symmetry.space_group_name_H-M   'P 1'
#
loop_
_entity.id
_entity.type
_entity.pdbx_description
1 polymer ?
#
loop_
_entity_poly.entity_id
_entity_poly.type
_entity_poly.pdbx_seq_one_letter_code
_entity_poly.pdbx_strand_id
1 'polypeptide(L)'
;PVTELVTGIDLVEWQIRVAEGAALPWAQADIQPRGHAVEARLYAEDPAVDFLPATGPVLLWRPPTGEGVRVDDGIRTGDDVLPFYDPMLAKIIANGDDREEAIRRLRGALRETVLLGLATNLPYLRQVLDEPDFIAGDTTTGFIDEHPPQTTPDGDAAALALIAAGLAQWRTDERYGPGYWRNNPGVPPPRRFRLRERETALARWRSRGVATASPWQPATTRGGCRRHRARSG
;
A
#
# COMPACT_ATOMS: atom_id res chain seq x y z
N PRO A 1 -8.48 18.52 -10.05
CA PRO A 1 -7.02 18.46 -9.79
C PRO A 1 -6.17 18.30 -11.05
N VAL A 2 -6.44 17.32 -11.93
CA VAL A 2 -5.59 17.06 -13.11
C VAL A 2 -5.39 18.27 -14.02
N THR A 3 -6.45 19.05 -14.29
CA THR A 3 -6.37 20.27 -15.10
C THR A 3 -5.46 21.31 -14.46
N GLU A 4 -5.58 21.53 -13.15
CA GLU A 4 -4.78 22.51 -12.42
C GLU A 4 -3.29 22.20 -12.49
N LEU A 5 -2.92 20.91 -12.44
CA LEU A 5 -1.52 20.49 -12.48
C LEU A 5 -0.86 20.66 -13.85
N VAL A 6 -1.63 20.76 -14.93
CA VAL A 6 -1.09 20.99 -16.28
C VAL A 6 -1.24 22.44 -16.73
N THR A 7 -2.25 23.18 -16.25
CA THR A 7 -2.45 24.59 -16.59
C THR A 7 -1.78 25.55 -15.60
N GLY A 8 -1.55 25.12 -14.36
CA GLY A 8 -1.11 26.00 -13.27
C GLY A 8 -2.20 26.93 -12.73
N ILE A 9 -3.47 26.71 -13.10
CA ILE A 9 -4.60 27.53 -12.68
C ILE A 9 -5.30 26.83 -11.51
N ASP A 10 -5.38 27.49 -10.36
CA ASP A 10 -6.21 27.04 -9.24
C ASP A 10 -7.69 27.36 -9.53
N LEU A 11 -8.49 26.32 -9.78
CA LEU A 11 -9.88 26.52 -10.19
C LEU A 11 -10.77 26.97 -9.03
N VAL A 12 -10.47 26.54 -7.80
CA VAL A 12 -11.24 26.91 -6.61
C VAL A 12 -11.00 28.38 -6.26
N GLU A 13 -9.75 28.83 -6.33
CA GLU A 13 -9.40 30.23 -6.16
C GLU A 13 -10.15 31.11 -7.16
N TRP A 14 -10.15 30.75 -8.44
CA TRP A 14 -10.81 31.56 -9.47
C TRP A 14 -12.33 31.50 -9.43
N GLN A 15 -12.92 30.40 -8.96
CA GLN A 15 -14.35 30.34 -8.66
C GLN A 15 -14.73 31.42 -7.63
N ILE A 16 -13.94 31.59 -6.57
CA ILE A 16 -14.20 32.61 -5.53
C ILE A 16 -13.98 34.01 -6.10
N ARG A 17 -12.87 34.26 -6.79
CA ARG A 17 -12.56 35.59 -7.36
C ARG A 17 -13.63 36.06 -8.35
N VAL A 18 -14.10 35.17 -9.22
CA VAL A 18 -15.19 35.49 -10.16
C VAL A 18 -16.50 35.75 -9.42
N ALA A 19 -16.80 34.98 -8.37
CA ALA A 19 -17.98 35.21 -7.53
C ALA A 19 -17.93 36.57 -6.80
N GLU A 20 -16.73 37.07 -6.48
CA GLU A 20 -16.49 38.42 -5.93
C GLU A 20 -16.46 39.52 -7.01
N GLY A 21 -16.68 39.18 -8.28
CA GLY A 21 -16.79 40.13 -9.39
C GLY A 21 -15.48 40.41 -10.13
N ALA A 22 -14.40 39.68 -9.85
CA ALA A 22 -13.16 39.81 -10.62
C ALA A 22 -13.33 39.26 -12.05
N ALA A 23 -12.69 39.90 -13.01
CA ALA A 23 -12.56 39.38 -14.37
C ALA A 23 -11.43 38.34 -14.45
N LEU A 24 -11.55 37.39 -15.40
CA LEU A 24 -10.46 36.47 -15.70
C LEU A 24 -9.29 37.25 -16.35
N PRO A 25 -8.04 37.05 -15.88
CA PRO A 25 -6.88 37.81 -16.36
C PRO A 25 -6.26 37.20 -17.62
N TRP A 26 -6.75 36.05 -18.07
CA TRP A 26 -6.23 35.29 -19.20
C TRP A 26 -7.20 35.30 -20.38
N ALA A 27 -6.66 35.44 -21.58
CA ALA A 27 -7.33 35.04 -22.81
C ALA A 27 -7.15 33.53 -23.05
N GLN A 28 -7.96 32.97 -23.95
CA GLN A 28 -7.87 31.53 -24.30
C GLN A 28 -6.47 31.12 -24.78
N ALA A 29 -5.76 32.03 -25.47
CA ALA A 29 -4.41 31.78 -25.98
C ALA A 29 -3.34 31.70 -24.86
N ASP A 30 -3.61 32.24 -23.67
CA ASP A 30 -2.69 32.20 -22.54
C ASP A 30 -2.75 30.86 -21.79
N ILE A 31 -3.81 30.07 -21.98
CA ILE A 31 -4.01 28.77 -21.33
C ILE A 31 -3.26 27.70 -22.12
N GLN A 32 -2.02 27.44 -21.73
CA GLN A 32 -1.13 26.47 -22.37
C GLN A 32 -0.84 25.30 -21.41
N PRO A 33 -1.58 24.18 -21.51
CA PRO A 33 -1.30 22.98 -20.71
C PRO A 33 0.12 22.47 -20.98
N ARG A 34 0.86 22.16 -19.92
CA ARG A 34 2.20 21.56 -19.98
C ARG A 34 2.23 20.25 -19.22
N GLY A 35 2.89 19.26 -19.82
CA GLY A 35 3.02 17.93 -19.25
C GLY A 35 1.72 17.12 -19.28
N HIS A 36 1.63 16.16 -18.38
CA HIS A 36 0.47 15.30 -18.21
C HIS A 36 0.17 15.08 -16.73
N ALA A 37 -1.10 14.86 -16.39
CA ALA A 37 -1.52 14.54 -15.04
C ALA A 37 -2.56 13.40 -15.04
N VAL A 38 -2.43 12.48 -14.10
CA VAL A 38 -3.32 11.34 -13.90
C VAL A 38 -3.80 11.32 -12.46
N GLU A 39 -5.10 11.15 -12.25
CA GLU A 39 -5.74 11.05 -10.93
C GLU A 39 -6.31 9.65 -10.72
N ALA A 40 -6.01 9.06 -9.57
CA ALA A 40 -6.64 7.86 -9.08
C ALA A 40 -7.55 8.18 -7.90
N ARG A 41 -8.80 7.73 -7.95
CA ARG A 41 -9.76 7.85 -6.85
C ARG A 41 -9.69 6.62 -5.95
N LEU A 42 -9.19 6.82 -4.74
CA LEU A 42 -9.12 5.80 -3.71
C LEU A 42 -10.49 5.70 -3.03
N TYR A 43 -11.13 4.55 -3.20
CA TYR A 43 -12.46 4.24 -2.68
C TYR A 43 -12.39 3.19 -1.57
N ALA A 44 -13.27 3.33 -0.57
CA ALA A 44 -13.63 2.30 0.38
C ALA A 44 -14.56 1.28 -0.29
N GLU A 45 -13.99 0.42 -1.14
CA GLU A 45 -14.71 -0.61 -1.89
C GLU A 45 -13.86 -1.87 -1.96
N ASP A 46 -14.48 -3.04 -2.14
CA ASP A 46 -13.79 -4.30 -2.37
C ASP A 46 -13.94 -4.76 -3.83
N PRO A 47 -12.93 -4.53 -4.70
CA PRO A 47 -12.96 -5.00 -6.09
C PRO A 47 -13.09 -6.51 -6.23
N ALA A 48 -12.71 -7.30 -5.22
CA ALA A 48 -12.87 -8.76 -5.25
C ALA A 48 -14.32 -9.19 -5.08
N VAL A 49 -15.19 -8.29 -4.61
CA VAL A 49 -16.61 -8.50 -4.36
C VAL A 49 -17.42 -7.45 -5.11
N ASP A 50 -17.16 -7.32 -6.42
CA ASP A 50 -17.91 -6.43 -7.32
C ASP A 50 -17.95 -4.96 -6.84
N PHE A 51 -16.81 -4.47 -6.35
CA PHE A 51 -16.64 -3.12 -5.81
C PHE A 51 -17.63 -2.78 -4.67
N LEU A 52 -18.04 -3.78 -3.88
CA LEU A 52 -18.96 -3.57 -2.77
C LEU A 52 -18.42 -2.49 -1.81
N PRO A 53 -19.21 -1.45 -1.46
CA PRO A 53 -18.79 -0.44 -0.51
C PRO A 53 -18.39 -1.04 0.84
N ALA A 54 -17.25 -0.57 1.34
CA ALA A 54 -16.69 -0.95 2.62
C ALA A 54 -16.92 0.18 3.65
N THR A 55 -17.14 -0.21 4.89
CA THR A 55 -17.23 0.70 6.03
C THR A 55 -16.32 0.20 7.14
N GLY A 56 -15.92 1.08 8.04
CA GLY A 56 -15.08 0.73 9.17
C GLY A 56 -14.03 1.78 9.50
N PRO A 57 -13.18 1.48 10.50
CA PRO A 57 -12.21 2.44 11.00
C PRO A 57 -11.01 2.56 10.06
N VAL A 58 -10.49 3.76 9.92
CA VAL A 58 -9.19 4.06 9.33
C VAL A 58 -8.12 3.83 10.41
N LEU A 59 -7.61 2.60 10.51
CA LEU A 59 -6.60 2.24 11.51
C LEU A 59 -5.25 2.93 11.28
N LEU A 60 -4.92 3.19 10.02
CA LEU A 60 -3.75 3.95 9.62
C LEU A 60 -4.00 4.55 8.25
N TRP A 61 -3.81 5.86 8.14
CA TRP A 61 -3.69 6.57 6.87
C TRP A 61 -2.31 7.23 6.80
N ARG A 62 -1.53 6.84 5.79
CA ARG A 62 -0.29 7.51 5.42
C ARG A 62 -0.32 7.76 3.91
N PRO A 63 -0.64 8.99 3.47
CA PRO A 63 -0.62 9.33 2.06
C PRO A 63 0.80 9.29 1.50
N PRO A 64 0.96 9.06 0.19
CA PRO A 64 2.25 9.15 -0.47
C PRO A 64 2.73 10.61 -0.50
N THR A 65 4.05 10.77 -0.62
CA THR A 65 4.70 12.07 -0.76
C THR A 65 5.75 11.97 -1.84
N GLY A 66 5.97 13.04 -2.60
CA GLY A 66 7.02 13.02 -3.60
C GLY A 66 6.88 14.17 -4.59
N GLU A 67 7.91 14.33 -5.40
CA GLU A 67 7.87 15.29 -6.51
C GLU A 67 6.75 14.92 -7.50
N GLY A 68 5.96 15.93 -7.87
CA GLY A 68 4.85 15.75 -8.80
C GLY A 68 3.73 14.86 -8.28
N VAL A 69 3.61 14.67 -6.96
CA VAL A 69 2.51 13.95 -6.31
C VAL A 69 1.69 14.92 -5.48
N ARG A 70 0.38 14.94 -5.70
CA ARG A 70 -0.62 15.66 -4.92
C ARG A 70 -1.63 14.67 -4.35
N VAL A 71 -2.03 14.89 -3.10
CA VAL A 71 -3.07 14.10 -2.46
C VAL A 71 -4.13 15.05 -1.91
N ASP A 72 -5.37 14.86 -2.36
CA ASP A 72 -6.53 15.53 -1.80
C ASP A 72 -7.33 14.46 -1.03
N ASP A 73 -7.29 14.47 0.31
CA ASP A 73 -7.95 13.49 1.16
C ASP A 73 -9.00 14.11 2.10
N GLY A 74 -9.98 13.29 2.48
CA GLY A 74 -11.03 13.63 3.44
C GLY A 74 -10.95 12.83 4.74
N ILE A 75 -9.88 12.05 4.93
CA ILE A 75 -9.73 11.07 6.01
C ILE A 75 -8.44 11.24 6.80
N ARG A 76 -8.44 10.76 8.04
CA ARG A 76 -7.29 10.72 8.95
C ARG A 76 -7.25 9.38 9.68
N THR A 77 -6.07 9.06 10.21
CA THR A 77 -5.93 7.92 11.12
C THR A 77 -6.85 8.10 12.33
N GLY A 78 -7.71 7.12 12.58
CA GLY A 78 -8.70 7.13 13.66
C GLY A 78 -10.11 7.50 13.22
N ASP A 79 -10.32 7.94 11.98
CA ASP A 79 -11.67 8.24 11.46
C ASP A 79 -12.48 6.96 11.21
N ASP A 80 -13.81 7.08 11.17
CA ASP A 80 -14.72 6.01 10.76
C ASP A 80 -15.35 6.33 9.40
N VAL A 81 -15.23 5.40 8.45
CA VAL A 81 -15.92 5.47 7.16
C VAL A 81 -17.33 4.92 7.32
N LEU A 82 -18.33 5.80 7.18
CA LEU A 82 -19.74 5.51 7.39
C LEU A 82 -20.48 5.27 6.06
N PRO A 83 -21.58 4.49 6.05
CA PRO A 83 -22.32 4.17 4.83
C PRO A 83 -23.18 5.32 4.27
N PHE A 84 -23.17 6.49 4.91
CA PHE A 84 -24.10 7.58 4.60
C PHE A 84 -23.62 8.50 3.48
N TYR A 85 -22.38 8.33 3.01
CA TYR A 85 -21.74 9.20 2.03
C TYR A 85 -21.10 8.38 0.91
N ASP A 86 -20.64 9.08 -0.13
CA ASP A 86 -19.82 8.48 -1.19
C ASP A 86 -18.57 7.81 -0.59
N PRO A 87 -18.17 6.61 -1.04
CA PRO A 87 -17.05 5.87 -0.44
C PRO A 87 -15.66 6.46 -0.79
N MET A 88 -15.58 7.62 -1.46
CA MET A 88 -14.31 8.22 -1.86
C MET A 88 -13.54 8.72 -0.63
N LEU A 89 -12.31 8.24 -0.49
CA LEU A 89 -11.44 8.54 0.64
C LEU A 89 -10.40 9.60 0.30
N ALA A 90 -9.80 9.48 -0.88
CA ALA A 90 -8.75 10.37 -1.35
C ALA A 90 -8.66 10.37 -2.87
N LYS A 91 -8.09 11.44 -3.42
CA LYS A 91 -7.60 11.53 -4.78
C LYS A 91 -6.08 11.55 -4.72
N ILE A 92 -5.44 10.58 -5.36
CA ILE A 92 -3.99 10.53 -5.49
C ILE A 92 -3.67 10.91 -6.93
N ILE A 93 -2.99 12.04 -7.10
CA ILE A 93 -2.75 12.64 -8.40
C ILE A 93 -1.25 12.73 -8.61
N ALA A 94 -0.79 12.37 -9.81
CA ALA A 94 0.58 12.62 -10.20
C ALA A 94 0.65 13.36 -11.53
N ASN A 95 1.65 14.24 -11.67
CA ASN A 95 1.98 14.90 -12.92
C ASN A 95 3.46 14.73 -13.29
N GLY A 96 3.76 14.83 -14.58
CA GLY A 96 5.10 14.74 -15.14
C GLY A 96 5.19 15.47 -16.47
N ASP A 97 6.39 15.51 -17.06
CA ASP A 97 6.65 16.17 -18.34
C ASP A 97 5.92 15.49 -19.50
N ASP A 98 5.58 14.21 -19.34
CA ASP A 98 4.74 13.44 -20.26
C ASP A 98 3.86 12.42 -19.51
N ARG A 99 3.06 11.68 -20.28
CA ARG A 99 2.12 10.68 -19.75
C ARG A 99 2.83 9.51 -19.08
N GLU A 100 3.95 9.06 -19.65
CA GLU A 100 4.70 7.93 -19.12
C GLU A 100 5.28 8.28 -17.74
N GLU A 101 5.84 9.48 -17.61
CA GLU A 101 6.34 9.99 -16.34
C GLU A 101 5.22 10.14 -15.30
N ALA A 102 4.08 10.73 -15.68
CA ALA A 102 2.94 10.88 -14.77
C ALA A 102 2.46 9.52 -14.25
N ILE A 103 2.35 8.50 -15.12
CA ILE A 103 1.98 7.13 -14.73
C ILE A 103 3.04 6.51 -13.82
N ARG A 104 4.33 6.64 -14.15
CA ARG A 104 5.43 6.12 -13.34
C ARG A 104 5.42 6.73 -11.93
N ARG A 105 5.20 8.03 -11.81
CA ARG A 105 5.06 8.73 -10.52
C ARG A 105 3.82 8.26 -9.76
N LEU A 106 2.67 8.12 -10.43
CA LEU A 106 1.45 7.62 -9.81
C LEU A 106 1.59 6.18 -9.31
N ARG A 107 2.26 5.31 -10.07
CA ARG A 107 2.60 3.93 -9.64
C ARG A 107 3.44 3.93 -8.36
N GLY A 108 4.45 4.79 -8.30
CA GLY A 108 5.25 5.00 -7.09
C GLY A 108 4.40 5.47 -5.91
N ALA A 109 3.59 6.50 -6.11
CA ALA A 109 2.69 7.05 -5.10
C ALA A 109 1.71 5.98 -4.58
N LEU A 110 1.01 5.27 -5.45
CA LEU A 110 0.08 4.21 -5.05
C LEU A 110 0.76 3.08 -4.28
N ARG A 111 2.03 2.75 -4.58
CA ARG A 111 2.79 1.75 -3.81
C ARG A 111 3.16 2.23 -2.41
N GLU A 112 3.42 3.52 -2.23
CA GLU A 112 3.79 4.11 -0.94
C GLU A 112 2.58 4.43 -0.06
N THR A 113 1.39 4.59 -0.66
CA THR A 113 0.11 4.75 0.03
C THR A 113 -0.12 3.60 1.00
N VAL A 114 -0.38 3.94 2.27
CA VAL A 114 -0.81 2.97 3.28
C VAL A 114 -2.15 3.39 3.85
N LEU A 115 -3.14 2.52 3.65
CA LEU A 115 -4.46 2.60 4.26
C LEU A 115 -4.80 1.25 4.88
N LEU A 116 -5.03 1.22 6.19
CA LEU A 116 -5.37 0.00 6.94
C LEU A 116 -6.72 0.17 7.63
N GLY A 117 -7.47 -0.92 7.77
CA GLY A 117 -8.69 -1.00 8.59
C GLY A 117 -9.98 -1.30 7.82
N LEU A 118 -9.98 -1.07 6.52
CA LEU A 118 -11.10 -1.35 5.62
C LEU A 118 -10.60 -1.81 4.25
N ALA A 119 -11.48 -2.47 3.48
CA ALA A 119 -11.21 -2.81 2.09
C ALA A 119 -11.19 -1.55 1.22
N THR A 120 -10.34 -1.55 0.20
CA THR A 120 -10.17 -0.42 -0.71
C THR A 120 -9.88 -0.91 -2.13
N ASN A 121 -10.15 -0.06 -3.11
CA ASN A 121 -9.78 -0.32 -4.50
C ASN A 121 -8.27 -0.14 -4.80
N LEU A 122 -7.43 0.17 -3.79
CA LEU A 122 -6.00 0.44 -3.97
C LEU A 122 -5.24 -0.66 -4.73
N PRO A 123 -5.44 -1.97 -4.46
CA PRO A 123 -4.78 -3.02 -5.22
C PRO A 123 -5.19 -3.00 -6.70
N TYR A 124 -6.47 -2.75 -6.98
CA TYR A 124 -6.97 -2.68 -8.35
C TYR A 124 -6.43 -1.45 -9.09
N LEU A 125 -6.35 -0.29 -8.44
CA LEU A 125 -5.72 0.89 -9.02
C LEU A 125 -4.26 0.61 -9.42
N ARG A 126 -3.52 -0.16 -8.62
CA ARG A 126 -2.15 -0.58 -8.97
C ARG A 126 -2.13 -1.50 -10.18
N GLN A 127 -3.06 -2.46 -10.24
CA GLN A 127 -3.22 -3.35 -11.39
C GLN A 127 -3.46 -2.55 -12.68
N VAL A 128 -4.43 -1.61 -12.68
CA VAL A 128 -4.78 -0.79 -13.84
C VAL A 128 -3.57 -0.02 -14.40
N LEU A 129 -2.71 0.53 -13.53
CA LEU A 129 -1.52 1.26 -13.97
C LEU A 129 -0.38 0.35 -14.50
N ASP A 130 -0.51 -0.96 -14.28
CA ASP A 130 0.41 -1.97 -14.80
C ASP A 130 -0.09 -2.57 -16.14
N GLU A 131 -1.35 -2.34 -16.52
CA GLU A 131 -1.92 -2.85 -17.77
C GLU A 131 -1.31 -2.16 -19.02
N PRO A 132 -0.84 -2.92 -20.02
CA PRO A 132 -0.25 -2.36 -21.25
C PRO A 132 -1.17 -1.39 -21.99
N ASP A 133 -2.46 -1.72 -22.09
CA ASP A 133 -3.45 -0.92 -22.81
C ASP A 133 -3.68 0.43 -22.11
N PHE A 134 -3.69 0.43 -20.77
CA PHE A 134 -3.72 1.68 -20.00
C PHE A 134 -2.45 2.50 -20.23
N ILE A 135 -1.27 1.89 -20.25
CA ILE A 135 0.01 2.59 -20.49
C ILE A 135 0.08 3.14 -21.92
N ALA A 136 -0.46 2.44 -22.91
CA ALA A 136 -0.56 2.90 -24.29
C ALA A 136 -1.63 4.00 -24.48
N GLY A 137 -2.58 4.11 -23.55
CA GLY A 137 -3.74 5.01 -23.69
C GLY A 137 -4.84 4.44 -24.57
N ASP A 138 -4.80 3.14 -24.88
CA ASP A 138 -5.82 2.43 -25.64
C ASP A 138 -6.94 1.96 -24.70
N THR A 139 -7.64 2.95 -24.12
CA THR A 139 -8.69 2.70 -23.12
C THR A 139 -10.04 3.12 -23.66
N THR A 140 -11.03 2.23 -23.56
CA THR A 140 -12.44 2.53 -23.83
C THR A 140 -13.23 2.63 -22.53
N THR A 141 -14.52 2.98 -22.61
CA THR A 141 -15.41 2.90 -21.44
C THR A 141 -15.67 1.48 -20.97
N GLY A 142 -15.35 0.46 -21.78
CA GLY A 142 -15.43 -0.97 -21.42
C GLY A 142 -14.13 -1.53 -20.81
N PHE A 143 -13.09 -0.71 -20.64
CA PHE A 143 -11.77 -1.15 -20.21
C PHE A 143 -11.79 -2.00 -18.92
N ILE A 144 -12.60 -1.61 -17.93
CA ILE A 144 -12.70 -2.31 -16.64
C ILE A 144 -13.32 -3.70 -16.81
N ASP A 145 -14.30 -3.86 -17.69
CA ASP A 145 -14.93 -5.15 -17.97
C ASP A 145 -13.96 -6.09 -18.70
N GLU A 146 -13.10 -5.52 -19.56
CA GLU A 146 -12.04 -6.23 -20.27
C GLU A 146 -10.85 -6.58 -19.35
N HIS A 147 -10.61 -5.77 -18.32
CA HIS A 147 -9.51 -5.90 -17.36
C HIS A 147 -10.03 -5.96 -15.91
N PRO A 148 -10.77 -7.04 -15.54
CA PRO A 148 -11.39 -7.13 -14.25
C PRO A 148 -10.36 -7.25 -13.11
N PRO A 149 -10.74 -6.91 -11.87
CA PRO A 149 -9.87 -7.06 -10.71
C PRO A 149 -9.37 -8.49 -10.56
N GLN A 150 -8.04 -8.65 -10.50
CA GLN A 150 -7.43 -9.93 -10.26
C GLN A 150 -7.39 -10.20 -8.76
N THR A 151 -8.13 -11.22 -8.33
CA THR A 151 -8.17 -11.70 -6.94
C THR A 151 -6.97 -12.57 -6.61
N THR A 152 -5.77 -12.09 -6.89
CA THR A 152 -4.59 -12.70 -6.26
C THR A 152 -4.36 -12.01 -4.94
N PRO A 153 -4.45 -12.71 -3.79
CA PRO A 153 -3.82 -12.20 -2.59
C PRO A 153 -2.37 -11.92 -2.96
N ASP A 154 -1.89 -10.68 -2.77
CA ASP A 154 -0.47 -10.41 -2.79
C ASP A 154 0.19 -11.58 -2.04
N GLY A 155 1.15 -12.27 -2.67
CA GLY A 155 1.76 -13.50 -2.14
C GLY A 155 2.30 -13.38 -0.71
N ASP A 156 2.33 -12.16 -0.20
CA ASP A 156 2.65 -11.72 1.14
C ASP A 156 1.52 -11.79 2.17
N ALA A 157 0.26 -12.16 1.86
CA ALA A 157 -0.76 -12.34 2.92
C ALA A 157 -0.28 -13.34 4.00
N ALA A 158 0.48 -14.35 3.58
CA ALA A 158 1.16 -15.28 4.46
C ALA A 158 2.31 -14.64 5.25
N ALA A 159 3.16 -13.86 4.58
CA ALA A 159 4.28 -13.17 5.21
C ALA A 159 3.80 -12.10 6.20
N LEU A 160 2.79 -11.32 5.84
CA LEU A 160 2.12 -10.32 6.66
C LEU A 160 1.43 -10.96 7.87
N ALA A 161 0.72 -12.08 7.70
CA ALA A 161 0.15 -12.83 8.81
C ALA A 161 1.23 -13.31 9.79
N LEU A 162 2.37 -13.81 9.27
CA LEU A 162 3.51 -14.24 10.07
C LEU A 162 4.22 -13.08 10.77
N ILE A 163 4.39 -11.94 10.10
CA ILE A 163 4.97 -10.71 10.66
C ILE A 163 4.07 -10.15 11.76
N ALA A 164 2.76 -10.07 11.51
CA ALA A 164 1.77 -9.60 12.47
C ALA A 164 1.71 -10.52 13.72
N ALA A 165 1.68 -11.84 13.51
CA ALA A 165 1.74 -12.81 14.60
C ALA A 165 3.05 -12.69 15.41
N GLY A 166 4.19 -12.53 14.72
CA GLY A 166 5.49 -12.30 15.36
C GLY A 166 5.53 -11.01 16.20
N LEU A 167 5.02 -9.90 15.66
CA LEU A 167 4.96 -8.59 16.35
C LEU A 167 4.01 -8.59 17.55
N ALA A 168 2.82 -9.17 17.40
CA ALA A 168 1.87 -9.30 18.50
C ALA A 168 2.47 -10.08 19.66
N GLN A 169 3.17 -11.18 19.35
CA GLN A 169 3.81 -11.99 20.37
C GLN A 169 5.01 -11.31 21.02
N TRP A 170 5.82 -10.56 20.26
CA TRP A 170 6.92 -9.76 20.80
C TRP A 170 6.43 -8.73 21.82
N ARG A 171 5.32 -8.03 21.53
CA ARG A 171 4.70 -7.08 22.46
C ARG A 171 4.20 -7.74 23.75
N THR A 172 3.73 -8.98 23.68
CA THR A 172 3.29 -9.75 24.85
C THR A 172 4.47 -10.20 25.70
N ASP A 173 5.54 -10.70 25.06
CA ASP A 173 6.75 -11.15 25.76
C ASP A 173 7.49 -10.00 26.48
N GLU A 174 7.46 -8.77 25.93
CA GLU A 174 8.03 -7.60 26.60
C GLU A 174 7.27 -7.21 27.86
N ARG A 175 5.94 -7.36 27.87
CA ARG A 175 5.11 -6.97 29.03
C ARG A 175 5.09 -8.00 30.15
N TYR A 176 5.12 -9.28 29.81
CA TYR A 176 4.91 -10.36 30.78
C TYR A 176 6.15 -11.23 31.02
N GLY A 177 7.28 -10.90 30.38
CA GLY A 177 8.38 -11.85 30.20
C GLY A 177 7.95 -13.03 29.32
N PRO A 178 8.84 -13.99 29.01
CA PRO A 178 8.56 -15.08 28.08
C PRO A 178 7.51 -16.11 28.58
N GLY A 179 6.68 -15.79 29.57
CA GLY A 179 5.58 -16.63 30.06
C GLY A 179 6.00 -17.92 30.78
N TYR A 180 7.29 -18.18 30.92
CA TYR A 180 7.84 -19.35 31.59
C TYR A 180 9.03 -18.92 32.45
N TRP A 181 8.98 -19.23 33.75
CA TRP A 181 10.17 -19.19 34.61
C TRP A 181 11.26 -20.05 33.98
N ARG A 182 12.40 -19.46 33.60
CA ARG A 182 13.54 -20.16 33.00
C ARG A 182 14.84 -19.80 33.71
N ASN A 183 15.53 -20.81 34.22
CA ASN A 183 16.86 -20.70 34.83
C ASN A 183 18.02 -20.86 33.84
N ASN A 184 17.76 -20.94 32.53
CA ASN A 184 18.81 -21.13 31.51
C ASN A 184 18.86 -19.92 30.54
N PRO A 185 20.00 -19.20 30.44
CA PRO A 185 20.17 -18.01 29.58
C PRO A 185 20.29 -18.32 28.07
N GLY A 186 19.96 -19.53 27.63
CA GLY A 186 20.00 -19.93 26.22
C GLY A 186 19.05 -19.13 25.32
N VAL A 187 19.37 -19.08 24.01
CA VAL A 187 18.51 -18.46 22.99
C VAL A 187 17.12 -19.14 23.02
N PRO A 188 16.01 -18.40 23.07
CA PRO A 188 14.67 -18.99 23.01
C PRO A 188 14.55 -19.89 21.77
N PRO A 189 13.90 -21.06 21.87
CA PRO A 189 13.69 -21.90 20.70
C PRO A 189 12.91 -21.11 19.63
N PRO A 190 13.21 -21.31 18.34
CA PRO A 190 12.47 -20.66 17.27
C PRO A 190 11.00 -21.03 17.35
N ARG A 191 10.14 -20.04 17.17
CA ARG A 191 8.69 -20.23 17.18
C ARG A 191 8.24 -20.65 15.80
N ARG A 192 7.38 -21.66 15.74
CA ARG A 192 6.91 -22.25 14.49
C ARG A 192 5.47 -21.83 14.28
N PHE A 193 5.20 -21.27 13.11
CA PHE A 193 3.88 -20.88 12.68
C PHE A 193 3.52 -21.71 11.46
N ARG A 194 2.30 -22.21 11.40
CA ARG A 194 1.80 -22.96 10.24
C ARG A 194 0.67 -22.17 9.59
N LEU A 195 0.81 -21.92 8.29
CA LEU A 195 -0.24 -21.34 7.47
C LEU A 195 -0.52 -22.29 6.31
N ARG A 196 -1.75 -22.80 6.25
CA ARG A 196 -2.14 -23.89 5.34
C ARG A 196 -1.15 -25.07 5.50
N GLU A 197 -0.52 -25.51 4.40
CA GLU A 197 0.43 -26.64 4.39
C GLU A 197 1.90 -26.23 4.63
N ARG A 198 2.20 -24.92 4.74
CA ARG A 198 3.55 -24.42 4.97
C ARG A 198 3.79 -24.10 6.44
N GLU A 199 4.87 -24.65 6.99
CA GLU A 199 5.38 -24.30 8.32
C GLU A 199 6.59 -23.38 8.19
N THR A 200 6.55 -22.24 8.89
CA THR A 200 7.63 -21.25 8.92
C THR A 200 8.12 -21.07 10.35
N ALA A 201 9.43 -21.15 10.56
CA ALA A 201 10.05 -20.92 11.86
C ALA A 201 10.62 -19.49 11.94
N LEU A 202 10.19 -18.73 12.93
CA LEU A 202 10.71 -17.41 13.28
C LEU A 202 11.65 -17.54 14.48
N ALA A 203 12.93 -17.21 14.30
CA ALA A 203 13.94 -17.23 15.34
C ALA A 203 14.33 -15.81 15.75
N ARG A 204 14.48 -15.57 17.06
CA ARG A 204 15.03 -14.31 17.56
C ARG A 204 16.55 -14.33 17.42
N TRP A 205 17.09 -13.53 16.50
CA TRP A 205 18.52 -13.28 16.42
C TRP A 205 18.90 -12.09 17.30
N ARG A 206 19.96 -12.22 18.10
CA ARG A 206 20.62 -11.06 18.74
C ARG A 206 21.79 -10.68 17.84
N SER A 207 21.73 -9.54 17.16
CA SER A 207 22.93 -8.97 16.54
C SER A 207 23.89 -8.58 17.67
N ARG A 208 25.11 -9.14 17.65
CA ARG A 208 26.21 -8.60 18.46
C ARG A 208 26.88 -7.52 17.61
N GLY A 209 26.68 -6.26 17.98
CA GLY A 209 27.40 -5.13 17.40
C GLY A 209 26.84 -4.65 16.05
N VAL A 210 27.01 -3.35 15.82
CA VAL A 210 26.62 -2.61 14.62
C VAL A 210 27.14 -3.33 13.36
N ALA A 211 26.25 -3.69 12.44
CA ALA A 211 26.65 -4.16 11.12
C ALA A 211 25.68 -3.61 10.06
N THR A 212 26.27 -2.87 9.14
CA THR A 212 25.77 -2.39 7.85
C THR A 212 24.93 -3.43 7.10
N ALA A 213 23.88 -2.94 6.43
CA ALA A 213 22.99 -3.71 5.58
C ALA A 213 23.76 -4.55 4.53
N SER A 214 23.40 -5.82 4.42
CA SER A 214 23.69 -6.64 3.23
C SER A 214 22.56 -7.68 3.04
N PRO A 215 22.23 -8.06 1.78
CA PRO A 215 20.91 -8.52 1.42
C PRO A 215 20.65 -9.98 1.79
N TRP A 216 19.38 -10.23 2.04
CA TRP A 216 18.77 -11.49 2.44
C TRP A 216 19.07 -12.63 1.45
N GLN A 217 19.55 -13.79 1.93
CA GLN A 217 19.59 -15.04 1.17
C GLN A 217 18.82 -16.15 1.92
N PRO A 218 17.85 -16.84 1.29
CA PRO A 218 17.10 -17.91 1.95
C PRO A 218 17.90 -19.22 1.91
N ALA A 219 18.23 -19.76 3.09
CA ALA A 219 18.81 -21.11 3.20
C ALA A 219 17.70 -22.15 3.39
N THR A 220 17.60 -23.11 2.46
CA THR A 220 16.79 -24.32 2.60
C THR A 220 17.66 -25.46 3.11
N THR A 221 17.36 -26.01 4.30
CA THR A 221 18.01 -27.24 4.79
C THR A 221 17.05 -28.43 4.71
N ARG A 222 17.34 -29.37 3.81
CA ARG A 222 16.75 -30.73 3.79
C ARG A 222 17.34 -31.54 4.95
N GLY A 223 16.50 -32.03 5.85
CA GLY A 223 16.92 -32.83 7.02
C GLY A 223 17.15 -34.29 6.68
N GLY A 224 18.40 -34.75 6.80
CA GLY A 224 18.77 -36.17 6.85
C GLY A 224 19.19 -36.55 8.27
N CYS A 225 18.41 -37.42 8.93
CA CYS A 225 18.66 -37.88 10.29
C CYS A 225 19.64 -39.08 10.28
N ARG A 226 20.80 -38.97 10.95
CA ARG A 226 21.65 -40.13 11.28
C ARG A 226 21.75 -40.27 12.80
N ARG A 227 21.30 -41.41 13.33
CA ARG A 227 21.45 -41.82 14.73
C ARG A 227 22.82 -42.48 14.93
N HIS A 228 23.61 -42.01 15.89
CA HIS A 228 24.79 -42.72 16.39
C HIS A 228 24.39 -43.69 17.51
N ARG A 229 24.77 -44.97 17.36
CA ARG A 229 24.77 -45.97 18.45
C ARG A 229 26.06 -45.82 19.27
N ALA A 230 25.94 -45.75 20.59
CA ALA A 230 27.05 -45.91 21.53
C ALA A 230 27.39 -47.41 21.67
N ARG A 231 28.69 -47.74 21.71
CA ARG A 231 29.20 -49.02 22.21
C ARG A 231 29.77 -48.79 23.61
N SER A 232 29.34 -49.62 24.54
CA SER A 232 29.82 -49.76 25.91
C SER A 232 31.17 -50.49 25.94
N GLY A 233 32.04 -50.02 26.83
CA GLY A 233 33.09 -50.79 27.50
C GLY A 233 32.80 -50.75 29.00
#